data_AF-A0A9D4WAK0-F1
#
_entry.id   AF-A0A9D4WAK0-F1
#
_cell.length_a   1.000
_cell.length_b   1.000
_cell.length_c   1.000
_cell.angle_alpha   90.00
_cell.angle_beta   90.00
_cell.angle_gamma   90.00
#
_symmetry.space_group_name_H-M   'P 1'
#
loop_
_entity.id
_entity.type
_entity.pdbx_description
1 polymer ?
#
loop_
_entity_poly.entity_id
_entity_poly.type
_entity_poly.pdbx_seq_one_letter_code
_entity_poly.pdbx_strand_id
1 'polypeptide(L)'
;HSLHTHLKSNLFLSLRKKPDLVSLNQFYCNELPSLIHQRNPNPFITTQELSKLMQWKLTRGKWRPRLLDFVSSIEDAVVKRASEKAFESLPDVEKAISELSA
;
A
#
# COMPACT_ATOMS: atom_id res chain seq x y z
N HIS A 1 -18.42 -1.16 -14.77
CA HIS A 1 -17.13 -1.07 -15.48
C HIS A 1 -16.65 0.37 -15.76
N SER A 2 -17.49 1.42 -15.66
CA SER A 2 -17.14 2.78 -16.13
C SER A 2 -16.57 3.77 -15.08
N LEU A 3 -16.72 3.50 -13.78
CA LEU A 3 -16.23 4.41 -12.71
C LEU A 3 -14.73 4.22 -12.41
N HIS A 4 -14.23 2.99 -12.56
CA HIS A 4 -12.84 2.64 -12.30
C HIS A 4 -11.88 3.27 -13.33
N THR A 5 -12.33 3.43 -14.57
CA THR A 5 -11.55 4.02 -15.66
C THR A 5 -11.42 5.55 -15.52
N HIS A 6 -12.47 6.24 -15.07
CA HIS A 6 -12.47 7.69 -14.88
C HIS A 6 -11.63 8.17 -13.68
N LEU A 7 -11.62 7.42 -12.57
CA LEU A 7 -10.75 7.74 -11.43
C LEU A 7 -9.27 7.49 -11.76
N LYS A 8 -8.98 6.43 -12.54
CA LYS A 8 -7.63 6.16 -13.04
C LYS A 8 -7.15 7.25 -14.01
N SER A 9 -8.00 7.75 -14.90
CA SER A 9 -7.61 8.78 -15.88
C SER A 9 -7.34 10.14 -15.24
N ASN A 10 -8.17 10.59 -14.29
CA ASN A 10 -7.94 11.84 -13.57
C ASN A 10 -6.72 11.78 -12.65
N LEU A 11 -6.49 10.64 -11.99
CA LEU A 11 -5.28 10.44 -11.22
C LEU A 11 -4.06 10.49 -12.15
N PHE A 12 -4.07 9.76 -13.26
CA PHE A 12 -2.98 9.71 -14.25
C PHE A 12 -2.57 11.08 -14.82
N LEU A 13 -3.52 11.98 -15.04
CA LEU A 13 -3.24 13.35 -15.49
C LEU A 13 -2.50 14.19 -14.43
N SER A 14 -2.80 13.97 -13.14
CA SER A 14 -2.08 14.62 -12.03
C SER A 14 -0.67 14.02 -11.81
N LEU A 15 -0.52 12.70 -12.03
CA LEU A 15 0.73 11.96 -11.88
C LEU A 15 1.81 12.38 -12.90
N ARG A 16 1.43 12.82 -14.11
CA ARG A 16 2.35 13.22 -15.19
C ARG A 16 3.32 14.37 -14.84
N LYS A 17 3.06 15.13 -13.78
CA LYS A 17 3.92 16.24 -13.34
C LYS A 17 5.05 15.82 -12.39
N LYS A 18 5.13 14.54 -11.98
CA LYS A 18 6.15 14.01 -11.06
C LYS A 18 6.54 12.58 -11.46
N PRO A 19 7.70 12.35 -12.11
CA PRO A 19 8.10 11.02 -12.58
C PRO A 19 8.13 9.97 -11.46
N ASP A 20 8.56 10.35 -10.25
CA ASP A 20 8.58 9.45 -9.08
C ASP A 20 7.18 8.93 -8.70
N LEU A 21 6.16 9.74 -8.92
CA LEU A 21 4.78 9.42 -8.55
C LEU A 21 4.14 8.44 -9.55
N VAL A 22 4.60 8.43 -10.81
CA VAL A 22 4.17 7.45 -11.81
C VAL A 22 4.65 6.05 -11.42
N SER A 23 5.94 5.91 -11.08
CA SER A 23 6.53 4.64 -10.63
C SER A 23 5.85 4.12 -9.35
N LEU A 24 5.62 5.00 -8.38
CA LEU A 24 4.91 4.67 -7.13
C LEU A 24 3.46 4.22 -7.39
N ASN A 25 2.79 4.83 -8.36
CA ASN A 25 1.44 4.44 -8.73
C ASN A 25 1.41 3.10 -9.47
N GLN A 26 2.37 2.83 -10.35
CA GLN A 26 2.53 1.53 -11.00
C GLN A 26 2.76 0.43 -9.96
N PHE A 27 3.64 0.68 -8.98
CA PHE A 27 3.88 -0.23 -7.87
C PHE A 27 2.58 -0.55 -7.12
N TYR A 28 1.82 0.47 -6.71
CA TYR A 28 0.55 0.28 -6.00
C TYR A 28 -0.52 -0.44 -6.83
N CYS A 29 -0.69 -0.09 -8.10
CA CYS A 29 -1.79 -0.62 -8.92
C CYS A 29 -1.53 -2.02 -9.50
N ASN A 30 -0.28 -2.37 -9.79
CA ASN A 30 0.05 -3.57 -10.56
C ASN A 30 0.98 -4.53 -9.80
N GLU A 31 2.09 -4.01 -9.27
CA GLU A 31 3.14 -4.86 -8.70
C GLU A 31 2.74 -5.38 -7.32
N LEU A 32 2.29 -4.50 -6.42
CA LEU A 32 1.93 -4.86 -5.06
C LEU A 32 0.82 -5.93 -4.99
N PRO A 33 -0.31 -5.80 -5.71
CA PRO A 33 -1.32 -6.86 -5.74
C PRO A 33 -0.75 -8.18 -6.26
N SER A 34 0.12 -8.14 -7.29
CA SER A 34 0.73 -9.35 -7.85
C SER A 34 1.64 -10.04 -6.84
N LEU A 35 2.46 -9.27 -6.12
CA LEU A 35 3.36 -9.78 -5.07
C LEU A 35 2.59 -10.41 -3.90
N ILE A 36 1.50 -9.77 -3.46
CA ILE A 36 0.65 -10.31 -2.39
C ILE A 36 0.00 -11.64 -2.84
N HIS A 37 -0.53 -11.71 -4.05
CA HIS A 37 -1.13 -12.96 -4.57
C HIS A 37 -0.11 -14.08 -4.74
N GLN A 38 1.14 -13.78 -5.08
CA GLN A 38 2.20 -14.79 -5.20
C GLN A 38 2.57 -15.45 -3.85
N ARG A 39 2.22 -14.82 -2.72
CA ARG A 39 2.51 -15.31 -1.36
C ARG A 39 1.41 -16.20 -0.77
N ASN A 40 0.41 -16.55 -1.58
CA ASN A 40 -0.67 -17.44 -1.14
C ASN A 40 -0.09 -18.82 -0.72
N PRO A 41 -0.58 -19.46 0.37
CA PRO A 41 -1.79 -19.16 1.13
C PRO A 41 -1.67 -18.07 2.20
N ASN A 42 -0.47 -17.58 2.50
CA ASN A 42 -0.23 -16.64 3.60
C ASN A 42 0.23 -15.27 3.03
N PRO A 43 -0.70 -14.48 2.45
CA PRO A 43 -0.36 -13.16 1.94
C PRO A 43 0.15 -12.25 3.06
N PHE A 44 1.17 -11.45 2.75
CA PHE A 44 1.74 -10.47 3.66
C PHE A 44 2.35 -9.29 2.90
N ILE A 45 2.61 -8.21 3.64
CA ILE A 45 3.34 -7.03 3.17
C ILE A 45 4.64 -6.91 3.97
N THR A 46 5.71 -6.49 3.31
CA THR A 46 7.01 -6.20 3.94
C THR A 46 7.11 -4.74 4.37
N THR A 47 8.02 -4.40 5.30
CA THR A 47 8.25 -2.99 5.68
C THR A 47 8.59 -2.14 4.46
N GLN A 48 9.41 -2.66 3.53
CA GLN A 48 9.79 -1.92 2.32
C GLN A 48 8.59 -1.61 1.41
N GLU A 49 7.69 -2.57 1.22
CA GLU A 49 6.46 -2.38 0.45
C GLU A 49 5.51 -1.39 1.13
N LEU A 50 5.39 -1.48 2.47
CA LEU A 50 4.59 -0.55 3.28
C LEU A 50 5.14 0.88 3.19
N SER A 51 6.47 1.07 3.28
CA SER A 51 7.13 2.36 3.10
C SER A 51 6.90 2.93 1.71
N LYS A 52 7.00 2.12 0.64
CA LYS A 52 6.67 2.55 -0.73
C LYS A 52 5.20 2.95 -0.87
N LEU A 53 4.27 2.21 -0.27
CA LEU A 53 2.84 2.57 -0.25
C LEU A 53 2.61 3.88 0.51
N MET A 54 3.29 4.09 1.64
CA MET A 54 3.23 5.33 2.39
C MET A 54 3.81 6.50 1.58
N GLN A 55 4.92 6.30 0.89
CA GLN A 55 5.52 7.29 0.00
C GLN A 55 4.55 7.67 -1.13
N TRP A 56 3.88 6.69 -1.76
CA TRP A 56 2.83 6.94 -2.75
C TRP A 56 1.69 7.77 -2.17
N LYS A 57 1.21 7.44 -0.97
CA LYS A 57 0.12 8.15 -0.29
C LYS A 57 0.50 9.60 0.05
N LEU A 58 1.70 9.82 0.58
CA LEU A 58 2.19 11.14 0.98
C LEU A 58 2.53 12.04 -0.20
N THR A 59 3.03 11.49 -1.30
CA THR A 59 3.39 12.25 -2.50
C THR A 59 2.15 12.83 -3.22
N ARG A 60 0.98 12.21 -3.04
CA ARG A 60 -0.32 12.73 -3.53
C ARG A 60 -0.97 13.77 -2.62
N GLY A 61 -0.52 13.91 -1.38
CA GLY A 61 -1.15 14.76 -0.37
C GLY A 61 -0.14 15.67 0.34
N LYS A 62 -0.39 15.92 1.63
CA LYS A 62 0.55 16.66 2.48
C LYS A 62 1.75 15.77 2.81
N TRP A 63 2.92 16.16 2.32
CA TRP A 63 4.17 15.47 2.62
C TRP A 63 4.46 15.52 4.13
N ARG A 64 4.75 14.35 4.72
CA ARG A 64 5.08 14.17 6.15
C ARG A 64 6.27 13.22 6.28
N PRO A 65 7.51 13.72 6.20
CA PRO A 65 8.70 12.86 6.15
C PRO A 65 8.84 12.02 7.42
N ARG A 66 8.57 12.61 8.60
CA ARG A 66 8.61 11.88 9.88
C ARG A 66 7.71 10.65 9.94
N LEU A 67 6.58 10.66 9.23
CA LEU A 67 5.69 9.50 9.16
C LEU A 67 6.29 8.39 8.29
N LEU A 68 6.97 8.76 7.21
CA LEU A 68 7.66 7.80 6.35
C LEU A 68 8.86 7.17 7.08
N ASP A 69 9.62 7.97 7.83
CA ASP A 69 10.74 7.50 8.64
C ASP A 69 10.25 6.52 9.72
N PHE A 70 9.15 6.85 10.40
CA PHE A 70 8.52 5.97 11.38
C PHE A 70 8.14 4.62 10.75
N VAL A 71 7.41 4.63 9.62
CA VAL A 71 7.00 3.39 8.93
C VAL A 71 8.21 2.57 8.49
N SER A 72 9.26 3.23 7.99
CA SER A 72 10.49 2.54 7.55
C SER A 72 11.30 1.95 8.69
N SER A 73 11.07 2.40 9.93
CA SER A 73 11.70 1.87 11.13
C SER A 73 10.95 0.69 11.76
N ILE A 74 9.73 0.37 11.30
CA ILE A 74 8.97 -0.77 11.80
C ILE A 74 9.65 -2.07 11.36
N GLU A 75 9.86 -2.98 12.30
CA GLU A 75 10.45 -4.29 12.01
C GLU A 75 9.62 -5.09 11.00
N ASP A 76 10.29 -5.68 10.02
CA ASP A 76 9.65 -6.46 8.96
C ASP A 76 8.83 -7.64 9.51
N ALA A 77 9.27 -8.25 10.60
CA ALA A 77 8.54 -9.32 11.27
C ALA A 77 7.20 -8.84 11.86
N VAL A 78 7.15 -7.60 12.37
CA VAL A 78 5.92 -7.01 12.93
C VAL A 78 4.95 -6.70 11.80
N VAL A 79 5.42 -6.05 10.73
CA VAL A 79 4.59 -5.73 9.55
C VAL A 79 4.00 -6.99 8.93
N LYS A 80 4.82 -8.03 8.75
CA LYS A 80 4.39 -9.32 8.20
C LYS A 80 3.28 -9.92 9.05
N ARG A 81 3.53 -10.15 10.34
CA ARG A 81 2.56 -10.78 11.25
C ARG A 81 1.23 -10.03 11.30
N ALA A 82 1.27 -8.71 11.43
CA ALA A 82 0.05 -7.90 11.44
C ALA A 82 -0.71 -7.99 10.11
N SER A 83 0.02 -7.90 8.98
CA SER A 83 -0.59 -8.00 7.66
C SER A 83 -1.17 -9.39 7.37
N GLU A 84 -0.50 -10.48 7.75
CA GLU A 84 -0.98 -11.85 7.59
C GLU A 84 -2.33 -12.04 8.30
N LYS A 85 -2.40 -11.70 9.58
CA LYS A 85 -3.66 -11.77 10.35
C LYS A 85 -4.77 -10.90 9.77
N ALA A 86 -4.41 -9.72 9.27
CA ALA A 86 -5.36 -8.84 8.61
C ALA A 86 -5.93 -9.47 7.34
N PHE A 87 -5.09 -10.11 6.52
CA PHE A 87 -5.55 -10.81 5.32
C PHE A 87 -6.38 -12.06 5.63
N GLU A 88 -6.00 -12.83 6.67
CA GLU A 88 -6.78 -13.98 7.17
C GLU A 88 -8.17 -13.57 7.67
N SER A 89 -8.31 -12.34 8.15
CA SER A 89 -9.58 -11.80 8.63
C SER A 89 -10.53 -11.41 7.49
N LEU A 90 -10.08 -11.36 6.24
CA LEU A 90 -10.96 -11.06 5.10
C LEU A 90 -12.00 -12.18 4.90
N PRO A 91 -13.25 -11.84 4.55
CA PRO A 91 -13.73 -10.53 4.08
C PRO A 91 -14.12 -9.53 5.18
N ASP A 92 -13.91 -9.84 6.46
CA ASP A 92 -14.19 -8.92 7.57
C ASP A 92 -13.13 -7.81 7.64
N VAL A 93 -13.47 -6.67 7.03
CA VAL A 93 -12.59 -5.50 6.93
C VAL A 93 -12.38 -4.82 8.28
N GLU A 94 -13.40 -4.80 9.15
CA GLU A 94 -13.27 -4.17 10.47
C GLU A 94 -12.26 -4.93 11.33
N LYS A 95 -12.37 -6.27 11.31
CA LYS A 95 -11.40 -7.14 11.96
C LYS A 95 -10.00 -7.00 11.36
N ALA A 96 -9.88 -6.96 10.03
CA ALA A 96 -8.59 -6.77 9.36
C ALA A 96 -7.90 -5.45 9.75
N ILE A 97 -8.67 -4.35 9.89
CA ILE A 97 -8.13 -3.05 10.34
C ILE A 97 -7.69 -3.13 11.81
N SER A 98 -8.44 -3.85 12.65
CA SER A 98 -8.08 -4.08 14.05
C SER A 98 -6.74 -4.81 14.16
N GLU A 99 -6.50 -5.86 13.36
CA GLU A 99 -5.22 -6.60 13.34
C GLU A 99 -4.02 -5.75 12.93
N LEU A 100 -4.22 -4.73 12.08
CA LEU A 100 -3.18 -3.77 11.69
C LEU A 100 -2.91 -2.67 12.73
N SER A 101 -3.83 -2.50 13.68
CA SER A 101 -3.79 -1.44 14.69
C SER A 101 -3.49 -1.96 16.10
N ALA A 102 -3.39 -3.28 16.26
CA ALA A 102 -3.09 -4.00 17.49
C ALA A 102 -1.58 -4.01 17.79
#